data_AF-A0A8K1DCZ0-F1
#
_entry.id   AF-A0A8K1DCZ0-F1
#
_cell.length_a   1.000
_cell.length_b   1.000
_cell.length_c   1.000
_cell.angle_alpha   90.00
_cell.angle_beta   90.00
_cell.angle_gamma   90.00
#
_symmetry.space_group_name_H-M   'P 1'
#
loop_
_entity.id
_entity.type
_entity.pdbx_description
1 polymer ?
#
loop_
_entity_poly.entity_id
_entity_poly.type
_entity_poly.pdbx_seq_one_letter_code
_entity_poly.pdbx_strand_id
1 'polypeptide(L)'
;MEDYKPDDKVAVNVTNIFGDKFGSFQEGEPIFIKSFMIPKVDTYSFNVENMGNSSVTVETMFTENPEKSKALTDPNSPFNQNIVPLAAAGFMLIIGIIAIIAGIILGVIDWKKNRNQSRYI
;
A
#
# COMPACT_ATOMS: atom_id res chain seq x y z
N MET A 1 -22.96 7.64 -16.26
CA MET A 1 -21.52 7.95 -16.20
C MET A 1 -21.08 8.12 -17.64
N GLU A 2 -20.69 9.33 -18.03
CA GLU A 2 -20.13 9.54 -19.37
C GLU A 2 -18.66 9.15 -19.33
N ASP A 3 -18.24 8.31 -20.26
CA ASP A 3 -16.83 7.92 -20.44
C ASP A 3 -16.03 9.11 -20.97
N TYR A 4 -14.76 9.17 -20.58
CA TYR A 4 -13.79 10.15 -21.04
C TYR A 4 -13.76 10.26 -22.58
N LYS A 5 -13.78 11.49 -23.10
CA LYS A 5 -13.62 11.79 -24.53
C LYS A 5 -12.27 12.46 -24.79
N PRO A 6 -11.63 12.22 -25.95
CA PRO A 6 -10.33 12.83 -26.28
C PRO A 6 -10.28 14.37 -26.27
N ASP A 7 -11.42 15.04 -26.40
CA ASP A 7 -11.53 16.50 -26.36
C ASP A 7 -11.85 17.04 -24.95
N ASP A 8 -12.01 16.17 -23.95
CA ASP A 8 -12.22 16.57 -22.57
C ASP A 8 -10.91 17.11 -21.98
N LYS A 9 -10.97 18.33 -21.46
CA LYS A 9 -9.82 19.03 -20.86
C LYS A 9 -10.25 19.71 -19.58
N VAL A 10 -9.42 19.61 -18.56
CA VAL A 10 -9.63 20.29 -17.28
C VAL A 10 -8.41 21.14 -16.93
N ALA A 11 -8.65 22.35 -16.46
CA ALA A 11 -7.65 23.17 -15.82
C ALA A 11 -7.78 23.04 -14.30
N VAL A 12 -6.69 22.73 -13.61
CA VAL A 12 -6.62 22.66 -12.16
C VAL A 12 -5.69 23.74 -11.66
N ASN A 13 -6.23 24.67 -10.88
CA ASN A 13 -5.49 25.74 -10.24
C ASN A 13 -5.44 25.51 -8.72
N VAL A 14 -4.23 25.53 -8.17
CA VAL A 14 -3.99 25.35 -6.74
C VAL A 14 -3.56 26.69 -6.15
N THR A 15 -4.36 27.19 -5.21
CA THR A 15 -4.17 28.49 -4.55
C THR A 15 -4.34 28.36 -3.04
N ASN A 16 -3.96 29.39 -2.27
CA ASN A 16 -4.40 29.53 -0.87
C ASN A 16 -5.44 30.64 -0.72
N ILE A 17 -6.02 30.73 0.49
CA ILE A 17 -6.95 31.79 0.87
C ILE A 17 -6.36 33.22 0.84
N PHE A 18 -5.04 33.35 0.69
CA PHE A 18 -4.33 34.62 0.59
C PHE A 18 -4.00 35.02 -0.86
N GLY A 19 -4.36 34.19 -1.85
CA GLY A 19 -4.13 34.45 -3.27
C GLY A 19 -2.77 33.99 -3.80
N ASP A 20 -1.94 33.31 -2.99
CA ASP A 20 -0.70 32.69 -3.46
C ASP A 20 -1.03 31.53 -4.41
N LYS A 21 -0.26 31.42 -5.49
CA LYS A 21 -0.43 30.38 -6.52
C LYS A 21 0.65 29.30 -6.34
N PHE A 22 0.22 28.06 -6.20
CA PHE A 22 1.10 26.90 -5.96
C PHE A 22 1.21 25.99 -7.19
N GLY A 23 0.29 26.10 -8.15
CA GLY A 23 0.33 25.35 -9.40
C GLY A 23 -0.85 25.65 -10.31
N SER A 24 -0.64 25.50 -11.61
CA SER A 24 -1.66 25.57 -12.65
C SER A 24 -1.38 24.45 -13.63
N PHE A 25 -2.34 23.56 -13.81
CA PHE A 25 -2.19 22.36 -14.64
C PHE A 25 -3.33 22.32 -15.65
N GLN A 26 -3.03 21.96 -16.89
CA GLN A 26 -4.05 21.65 -17.89
C GLN A 26 -3.87 20.19 -18.26
N GLU A 27 -4.92 19.42 -18.05
CA GLU A 27 -4.87 17.97 -18.23
C GLU A 27 -5.99 17.58 -19.20
N GLY A 28 -5.61 16.81 -20.22
CA GLY A 28 -6.52 16.18 -21.17
C GLY A 28 -6.23 14.68 -21.22
N GLU A 29 -5.93 14.09 -20.06
CA GLU A 29 -5.78 12.65 -19.90
C GLU A 29 -6.86 12.14 -18.95
N PRO A 30 -7.37 10.91 -19.15
CA PRO A 30 -8.43 10.35 -18.31
C PRO A 30 -8.04 10.17 -16.84
N ILE A 31 -6.73 9.95 -16.57
CA ILE A 31 -6.19 9.81 -15.23
C ILE A 31 -4.84 10.53 -15.20
N PHE A 32 -4.67 11.48 -14.28
CA PHE A 32 -3.41 12.17 -14.06
C PHE A 32 -3.10 12.24 -12.56
N ILE A 33 -1.84 12.03 -12.21
CA ILE A 33 -1.33 12.13 -10.83
C ILE A 33 -0.31 13.25 -10.79
N LYS A 34 -0.58 14.30 -10.00
CA LYS A 34 0.35 15.40 -9.77
C LYS A 34 0.69 15.46 -8.28
N SER A 35 1.98 15.60 -8.01
CA SER A 35 2.51 15.90 -6.68
C SER A 35 3.03 17.33 -6.70
N PHE A 36 2.74 18.10 -5.66
CA PHE A 36 3.26 19.45 -5.49
C PHE A 36 3.74 19.62 -4.06
N MET A 37 4.89 20.28 -3.91
CA MET A 37 5.47 20.54 -2.60
C MET A 37 4.80 21.76 -1.99
N ILE A 38 4.21 21.56 -0.82
CA ILE A 38 3.55 22.62 -0.07
C ILE A 38 4.45 23.00 1.12
N PRO A 39 5.09 24.18 1.12
CA PRO A 39 6.04 24.56 2.17
C PRO A 39 5.36 25.02 3.47
N LYS A 40 4.05 25.30 3.47
CA LYS A 40 3.29 25.77 4.64
C LYS A 40 2.02 24.93 4.87
N VAL A 41 1.40 25.08 6.03
CA VAL A 41 0.19 24.34 6.42
C VAL A 41 -1.00 25.30 6.40
N ASP A 42 -1.25 25.92 5.26
CA ASP A 42 -2.36 26.87 5.11
C ASP A 42 -3.61 26.18 4.53
N THR A 43 -4.76 26.86 4.53
CA THR A 43 -5.95 26.38 3.82
C THR A 43 -5.77 26.58 2.31
N TYR A 44 -5.83 25.48 1.56
CA TYR A 44 -5.69 25.47 0.10
C TYR A 44 -7.05 25.38 -0.58
N SER A 45 -7.16 26.04 -1.74
CA SER A 45 -8.31 25.98 -2.62
C SER A 45 -7.89 25.37 -3.95
N PHE A 46 -8.60 24.31 -4.34
CA PHE A 46 -8.45 23.63 -5.63
C PHE A 46 -9.59 24.09 -6.53
N ASN A 47 -9.27 24.84 -7.57
CA ASN A 47 -10.23 25.25 -8.57
C ASN A 47 -10.07 24.38 -9.81
N VAL A 48 -11.10 23.63 -10.15
CA VAL A 48 -11.15 22.76 -11.33
C VAL A 48 -12.11 23.38 -12.34
N GLU A 49 -11.59 23.78 -13.48
CA GLU A 49 -12.34 24.38 -14.57
C GLU A 49 -12.41 23.41 -15.75
N ASN A 50 -13.62 23.13 -16.22
CA ASN A 50 -13.81 22.35 -17.44
C ASN A 50 -13.55 23.23 -18.66
N MET A 51 -12.54 22.88 -19.45
CA MET A 51 -12.14 23.57 -20.68
C MET A 51 -12.71 22.90 -21.95
N GLY A 52 -13.40 21.76 -21.79
CA GLY A 52 -14.04 21.02 -22.87
C GLY A 52 -15.47 21.48 -23.15
N ASN A 53 -16.04 20.94 -24.23
CA ASN A 53 -17.43 21.21 -24.63
C ASN A 53 -18.43 20.20 -24.01
N SER A 54 -17.96 19.10 -23.45
CA SER A 54 -18.74 18.05 -22.77
C SER A 54 -18.73 18.24 -21.26
N SER A 55 -19.74 17.71 -20.57
CA SER A 55 -19.70 17.59 -19.12
C SER A 55 -18.67 16.53 -18.71
N VAL A 56 -17.85 16.81 -17.69
CA VAL A 56 -16.82 15.89 -17.18
C VAL A 56 -17.05 15.64 -15.70
N THR A 57 -16.96 14.39 -15.27
CA THR A 57 -16.94 14.04 -13.85
C THR A 57 -15.50 13.96 -13.39
N VAL A 58 -15.14 14.75 -12.39
CA VAL A 58 -13.78 14.78 -11.83
C VAL A 58 -13.83 14.22 -10.40
N GLU A 59 -13.12 13.12 -10.18
CA GLU A 59 -12.89 12.58 -8.84
C GLU A 59 -11.49 12.97 -8.38
N THR A 60 -11.42 13.58 -7.19
CA THR A 60 -10.15 14.01 -6.59
C THR A 60 -9.87 13.20 -5.33
N MET A 61 -8.63 12.71 -5.21
CA MET A 61 -8.16 12.02 -4.03
C MET A 61 -6.94 12.76 -3.47
N PHE A 62 -7.05 13.19 -2.22
CA PHE A 62 -5.93 13.76 -1.48
C PHE A 62 -5.30 12.66 -0.62
N THR A 63 -4.01 12.46 -0.77
CA THR A 63 -3.24 11.51 0.03
C THR A 63 -2.10 12.24 0.72
N GLU A 64 -1.79 11.82 1.95
CA GLU A 64 -0.68 12.35 2.73
C GLU A 64 0.65 11.92 2.08
N ASN A 65 1.72 12.68 2.33
CA ASN A 65 3.03 12.36 1.78
C ASN A 65 3.43 10.93 2.18
N PRO A 66 3.65 10.02 1.20
CA PRO A 66 3.95 8.61 1.49
C PRO A 66 5.22 8.44 2.34
N GLU A 67 6.20 9.35 2.23
CA GLU A 67 7.43 9.31 3.01
C GLU A 67 7.22 9.66 4.49
N LYS A 68 6.15 10.40 4.82
CA LYS A 68 5.77 10.72 6.20
C LYS A 68 4.72 9.77 6.76
N SER A 69 4.30 8.78 5.96
CA SER A 69 3.27 7.83 6.36
C SER A 69 3.72 7.05 7.60
N LYS A 70 2.95 7.20 8.67
CA LYS A 70 3.14 6.41 9.90
C LYS A 70 2.52 5.02 9.80
N ALA A 71 1.98 4.63 8.64
CA ALA A 71 1.33 3.33 8.47
C ALA A 71 2.27 2.16 8.79
N LEU A 72 3.57 2.28 8.51
CA LEU A 72 4.55 1.23 8.81
C LEU A 72 5.22 1.41 10.19
N THR A 73 5.28 2.63 10.72
CA THR A 73 6.05 2.97 11.93
C THR A 73 5.19 3.14 13.17
N ASP A 74 3.89 3.39 13.04
CA ASP A 74 2.94 3.44 14.16
C ASP A 74 2.48 2.02 14.53
N PRO A 75 2.74 1.55 15.76
CA PRO A 75 2.27 0.25 16.23
C PRO A 75 0.75 0.09 16.20
N ASN A 76 0.00 1.20 16.27
CA ASN A 76 -1.45 1.22 16.27
C ASN A 76 -2.05 1.40 14.87
N SER A 77 -1.23 1.44 13.82
CA SER A 77 -1.76 1.54 12.46
C SER A 77 -2.56 0.27 12.11
N PRO A 78 -3.66 0.39 11.31
CA PRO A 78 -4.39 -0.77 10.82
C PRO A 78 -3.52 -1.75 10.03
N PHE A 79 -2.44 -1.24 9.42
CA PHE A 79 -1.47 -2.06 8.72
C PHE A 79 -0.65 -2.92 9.70
N ASN A 80 -0.03 -2.31 10.72
CA ASN A 80 0.79 -3.02 11.68
C ASN A 80 -0.02 -3.99 12.53
N GLN A 81 -1.24 -3.61 12.93
CA GLN A 81 -2.13 -4.48 13.72
C GLN A 81 -2.52 -5.77 12.98
N ASN A 82 -2.58 -5.75 11.65
CA ASN A 82 -2.98 -6.91 10.86
C ASN A 82 -1.79 -7.69 10.28
N ILE A 83 -0.78 -6.99 9.76
CA ILE A 83 0.33 -7.60 9.02
C ILE A 83 1.36 -8.22 9.95
N VAL A 84 1.67 -7.58 11.09
CA VAL A 84 2.69 -8.09 12.03
C VAL A 84 2.28 -9.44 12.63
N PRO A 85 1.05 -9.62 13.16
CA PRO A 85 0.61 -10.92 13.66
C PRO A 85 0.59 -12.00 12.56
N LEU A 86 0.20 -11.63 11.34
CA LEU A 86 0.17 -12.55 10.21
C LEU A 86 1.56 -13.03 9.81
N ALA A 87 2.53 -12.11 9.74
CA ALA A 87 3.93 -12.44 9.47
C ALA A 87 4.52 -13.35 10.56
N ALA A 88 4.23 -13.05 11.83
CA ALA A 88 4.64 -13.88 12.96
C ALA A 88 4.05 -15.29 12.88
N ALA A 89 2.75 -15.41 12.55
CA ALA A 89 2.09 -16.70 12.37
C ALA A 89 2.70 -17.51 11.22
N GLY A 90 2.95 -16.88 10.07
CA GLY A 90 3.61 -17.52 8.94
C GLY A 90 5.02 -18.03 9.29
N PHE A 91 5.79 -17.23 10.04
CA PHE A 91 7.11 -17.63 10.50
C PHE A 91 7.07 -18.82 11.48
N MET A 92 6.14 -18.81 12.45
CA MET A 92 5.95 -19.93 13.37
C MET A 92 5.54 -21.21 12.63
N LEU A 93 4.70 -21.10 11.61
CA LEU A 93 4.27 -22.25 10.81
C LEU A 93 5.46 -22.90 10.10
N ILE A 94 6.33 -22.11 9.48
CA ILE A 94 7.54 -22.61 8.82
C ILE A 94 8.44 -23.36 9.83
N ILE A 95 8.66 -22.78 11.01
CA ILE A 95 9.44 -23.43 12.07
C ILE A 95 8.79 -24.75 12.50
N GLY A 96 7.47 -24.76 12.69
CA GLY A 96 6.72 -25.96 13.07
C GLY A 96 6.90 -27.10 12.06
N ILE A 97 6.81 -26.80 10.77
CA ILE A 97 7.02 -27.79 9.70
C ILE A 97 8.44 -28.38 9.77
N ILE A 98 9.46 -27.53 9.91
CA ILE A 98 10.86 -27.98 10.00
C ILE A 98 11.07 -28.90 11.21
N ALA A 99 10.50 -28.53 12.37
CA ALA A 99 10.60 -29.32 13.58
C ALA A 99 9.92 -30.70 13.44
N ILE A 100 8.75 -30.76 12.80
CA ILE A 100 8.04 -32.02 12.53
C ILE A 100 8.89 -32.93 11.63
N ILE A 101 9.44 -32.40 10.54
CA ILE A 101 10.27 -33.18 9.60
C ILE A 101 11.51 -33.73 10.33
N ALA A 102 12.20 -32.90 11.11
CA ALA A 102 13.36 -33.32 11.89
C ALA A 102 12.99 -34.43 12.90
N GLY A 103 11.86 -34.29 13.59
CA GLY A 103 11.34 -35.29 14.52
C GLY A 103 11.05 -36.64 13.85
N ILE A 104 10.44 -36.65 12.66
CA ILE A 104 10.18 -37.87 11.89
C ILE A 104 11.48 -38.56 11.51
N ILE A 105 12.47 -37.80 11.00
CA ILE A 105 13.77 -38.36 10.59
C ILE A 105 14.47 -39.02 11.78
N LEU A 106 14.56 -38.32 12.91
CA LEU A 106 15.17 -38.84 14.13
C LEU A 106 14.43 -40.08 14.64
N GLY A 107 13.09 -40.06 14.64
CA GLY A 107 12.28 -41.20 15.06
C GLY A 107 12.51 -42.45 14.20
N VAL A 108 12.61 -42.29 12.88
CA VAL A 108 12.91 -43.42 11.97
C VAL A 108 14.31 -43.98 12.20
N ILE A 109 15.31 -43.13 12.41
CA ILE A 109 16.69 -43.55 12.70
C ILE A 109 16.73 -44.34 14.01
N ASP A 110 16.10 -43.84 15.06
CA ASP A 110 16.09 -44.48 16.37
C ASP A 110 15.35 -45.84 16.33
N TRP A 111 14.21 -45.90 15.65
CA TRP A 111 13.46 -47.14 15.46
C TRP A 111 14.27 -48.20 14.68
N LYS A 112 14.99 -47.79 13.64
CA LYS A 112 15.86 -48.68 12.85
C LYS A 112 17.05 -49.18 13.69
N LYS A 113 17.63 -48.32 14.51
CA LYS A 113 18.72 -48.68 15.44
C LYS A 113 18.26 -49.72 16.46
N ASN A 114 17.10 -49.51 17.10
CA ASN A 114 16.55 -50.46 18.07
C ASN A 114 16.23 -51.83 17.46
N ARG A 115 15.66 -51.88 16.24
CA ARG A 115 15.43 -53.15 15.53
C ARG A 115 16.71 -53.91 15.21
N ASN A 116 17.79 -53.20 14.88
CA ASN A 116 19.07 -53.83 14.61
C ASN A 116 19.72 -54.39 15.89
N GLN A 117 19.62 -53.70 17.03
CA GLN A 117 20.15 -54.22 18.29
C GLN A 117 19.39 -55.46 18.80
N SER A 118 18.07 -55.51 18.59
CA SER A 118 17.23 -56.68 18.94
C SER A 118 17.52 -57.94 18.10
N ARG A 119 18.24 -57.84 16.97
CA ARG A 119 18.58 -58.99 16.10
C ARG A 119 19.90 -59.68 16.47
N TYR A 120 20.69 -59.11 17.39
CA TYR A 120 21.97 -59.64 17.84
C TYR A 120 21.95 -60.16 19.29
N ILE A 121 20.75 -60.32 19.87
CA ILE A 121 20.51 -60.93 21.18
C ILE A 121 19.70 -62.21 20.97
#